data_AF-A0A9J5ZV14-F1
#
_entry.id   AF-A0A9J5ZV14-F1
#
_cell.length_a   1.000
_cell.length_b   1.000
_cell.length_c   1.000
_cell.angle_alpha   90.00
_cell.angle_beta   90.00
_cell.angle_gamma   90.00
#
_symmetry.space_group_name_H-M   'P 1'
#
loop_
_entity.id
_entity.type
_entity.pdbx_description
1 polymer ?
#
loop_
_entity_poly.entity_id
_entity_poly.type
_entity_poly.pdbx_seq_one_letter_code
_entity_poly.pdbx_strand_id
1 'polypeptide(L)' 'MQAATNTMDYIIDTIAVVHPLAPSLSLLKLDGKLVTVGLPEKPLELPISPLVLGRKIVGGSCIGGMKKT' A
#
# COMPACT_ATOMS: atom_id res chain seq x y z
N MET A 1 -10.26 -12.43 -5.26
CA MET A 1 -8.88 -12.04 -4.91
C MET A 1 -8.01 -13.18 -4.39
N GLN A 2 -8.57 -14.31 -3.94
CA GLN A 2 -7.81 -15.40 -3.29
C GLN A 2 -6.61 -15.94 -4.09
N ALA A 3 -6.72 -16.03 -5.42
CA ALA A 3 -5.64 -16.50 -6.30
C ALA A 3 -4.44 -15.55 -6.42
N ALA A 4 -4.61 -14.26 -6.08
CA ALA A 4 -3.57 -13.24 -6.15
C ALA A 4 -2.95 -12.91 -4.78
N THR A 5 -3.19 -13.76 -3.78
CA THR A 5 -2.63 -13.58 -2.44
C THR A 5 -1.11 -13.73 -2.48
N ASN A 6 -0.37 -12.78 -1.90
CA ASN A 6 1.09 -12.75 -1.91
C ASN A 6 1.73 -12.88 -3.31
N THR A 7 1.16 -12.25 -4.34
CA THR A 7 1.72 -12.26 -5.71
C THR A 7 2.28 -10.92 -6.17
N MET A 8 1.90 -9.82 -5.52
CA MET A 8 2.29 -8.47 -5.93
C MET A 8 3.51 -7.98 -5.15
N ASP A 9 4.50 -7.45 -5.85
CA ASP A 9 5.68 -6.83 -5.22
C ASP A 9 5.37 -5.37 -4.80
N TYR A 10 4.54 -4.68 -5.58
CA TYR A 10 4.16 -3.29 -5.38
C TYR A 10 2.66 -3.09 -5.62
N ILE A 11 2.04 -2.24 -4.80
CA ILE A 11 0.68 -1.72 -5.02
C ILE A 11 0.73 -0.21 -4.96
N ILE A 12 0.12 0.46 -5.94
CA ILE A 12 -0.08 1.91 -5.94
C ILE A 12 -1.54 2.15 -5.60
N ASP A 13 -1.77 2.76 -4.44
CA ASP A 13 -3.11 3.12 -3.97
C ASP A 13 -3.42 4.57 -4.39
N THR A 14 -4.39 4.72 -5.29
CA THR A 14 -4.85 6.01 -5.83
C THR A 14 -6.23 6.40 -5.33
N ILE A 15 -6.77 5.71 -4.32
CA ILE A 15 -8.14 5.91 -3.87
C ILE A 15 -8.21 7.15 -2.96
N ALA A 16 -8.95 8.18 -3.39
CA ALA A 16 -9.09 9.45 -2.68
C ALA A 16 -10.17 9.44 -1.57
N VAL A 17 -10.66 8.26 -1.18
CA VAL A 17 -11.67 8.09 -0.13
C VAL A 17 -11.23 7.04 0.87
N VAL A 18 -11.83 7.07 2.07
CA VAL A 18 -11.53 6.10 3.12
C VAL A 18 -11.91 4.70 2.65
N HIS A 19 -10.94 3.79 2.69
CA HIS A 19 -11.13 2.41 2.28
C HIS A 19 -10.24 1.48 3.12
N PRO A 20 -10.59 0.19 3.25
CA PRO A 20 -9.79 -0.75 4.03
C PRO A 20 -8.51 -1.15 3.30
N LEU A 21 -7.37 -1.05 3.99
CA LEU A 21 -6.05 -1.44 3.46
C LEU A 21 -5.75 -2.95 3.57
N ALA A 22 -6.48 -3.66 4.42
CA ALA A 22 -6.24 -5.10 4.68
C ALA A 22 -6.28 -5.98 3.42
N PRO A 23 -7.23 -5.79 2.48
CA PRO A 23 -7.25 -6.56 1.23
C PRO A 23 -6.03 -6.29 0.36
N SER A 24 -5.62 -5.02 0.22
CA SER A 24 -4.43 -4.65 -0.56
C SER A 24 -3.17 -5.24 0.05
N LEU A 25 -3.04 -5.18 1.37
CA LEU A 25 -1.91 -5.75 2.09
C LEU A 25 -1.86 -7.28 1.96
N SER A 26 -2.97 -8.01 1.83
CA SER A 26 -2.94 -9.47 1.66
C SER A 26 -2.47 -9.92 0.26
N LEU A 27 -2.62 -9.06 -0.74
CA LEU A 27 -2.12 -9.31 -2.10
C LEU A 27 -0.60 -9.14 -2.22
N LEU A 28 0.00 -8.34 -1.34
CA LEU A 28 1.45 -8.11 -1.33
C LEU A 28 2.22 -9.35 -0.88
N LYS A 29 3.30 -9.65 -1.61
CA LYS A 29 4.35 -10.59 -1.22
C LYS A 29 5.03 -10.16 0.07
N LEU A 30 5.85 -11.06 0.59
CA LEU A 30 6.81 -10.75 1.64
C LEU A 30 7.78 -9.66 1.16
N ASP A 31 8.07 -8.67 2.00
CA ASP A 31 8.81 -7.43 1.65
C ASP A 31 8.12 -6.54 0.59
N GLY A 32 6.85 -6.79 0.29
CA GLY A 32 6.05 -6.01 -0.65
C GLY A 32 5.74 -4.60 -0.15
N LYS A 33 5.53 -3.66 -1.09
CA LYS A 33 5.34 -2.24 -0.79
C LYS A 33 3.99 -1.72 -1.27
N LEU A 34 3.26 -1.05 -0.39
CA LEU A 34 2.08 -0.26 -0.74
C LEU A 34 2.49 1.22 -0.74
N VAL A 35 2.30 1.89 -1.88
CA VAL A 35 2.55 3.33 -2.01
C VAL A 35 1.20 4.03 -2.18
N THR A 36 0.83 4.87 -1.21
CA THR A 36 -0.39 5.67 -1.29
C THR A 36 -0.10 7.03 -1.95
N VAL A 37 -0.90 7.33 -2.96
CA VAL A 37 -0.97 8.60 -3.69
C VAL A 37 -2.34 9.24 -3.47
N GLY A 38 -3.35 8.45 -3.13
CA GLY A 38 -4.66 8.93 -2.68
C GLY A 38 -4.53 9.70 -1.37
N LEU A 39 -5.24 10.83 -1.27
CA LEU A 39 -5.28 11.66 -0.07
C LEU A 39 -6.73 11.77 0.44
N PRO A 40 -7.22 10.78 1.22
CA PRO A 40 -8.54 10.86 1.83
C PRO A 40 -8.56 11.90 2.97
N GLU A 41 -9.72 12.51 3.20
CA GLU A 41 -9.90 13.53 4.25
C GLU A 41 -9.76 12.99 5.68
N LYS A 42 -9.97 11.69 5.87
CA LYS A 42 -9.87 11.02 7.17
C LYS A 42 -8.71 10.02 7.17
N PRO A 43 -8.09 9.76 8.33
CA PRO A 43 -7.03 8.77 8.46
C PRO A 43 -7.49 7.38 8.00
N LEU A 44 -6.62 6.68 7.28
CA LEU A 44 -6.81 5.28 6.93
C LEU A 44 -6.42 4.38 8.11
N GLU A 45 -7.19 3.32 8.32
CA GLU A 45 -6.86 2.30 9.31
C GLU A 45 -5.77 1.38 8.77
N LEU A 46 -4.65 1.30 9.48
CA LEU A 46 -3.49 0.50 9.09
C LEU A 46 -3.44 -0.80 9.91
N PRO A 47 -3.74 -1.97 9.32
CA PRO A 47 -3.70 -3.22 10.06
C PRO A 47 -2.24 -3.65 10.28
N ILE A 48 -1.80 -3.66 11.54
CA ILE A 48 -0.40 -3.91 11.92
C ILE A 48 0.00 -5.39 11.76
N SER A 49 -0.92 -6.31 12.00
CA SER A 49 -0.66 -7.76 11.89
C SER A 49 -0.07 -8.18 10.53
N PRO A 50 -0.72 -7.90 9.37
CA PRO A 50 -0.16 -8.27 8.07
C PRO A 50 1.14 -7.50 7.71
N LEU A 51 1.34 -6.32 8.29
CA LEU A 51 2.54 -5.52 8.13
C LEU A 51 3.76 -6.18 8.77
N VAL A 52 3.64 -6.57 10.03
CA VAL A 52 4.71 -7.22 10.80
C VAL A 52 4.97 -8.64 10.28
N LEU A 53 3.92 -9.43 10.07
CA LEU A 53 4.05 -10.82 9.61
C LEU A 53 4.65 -10.92 8.20
N GLY A 54 4.34 -9.95 7.33
CA GLY A 54 4.79 -9.93 5.94
C GLY A 54 6.02 -9.06 5.66
N ARG A 55 6.59 -8.40 6.68
CA ARG A 55 7.64 -7.36 6.52
C ARG A 55 7.30 -6.32 5.45
N LYS A 56 6.03 -5.94 5.39
CA LYS A 56 5.51 -5.06 4.32
C LYS A 56 5.85 -3.60 4.64
N ILE A 57 5.87 -2.76 3.62
CA ILE A 57 6.13 -1.32 3.78
C ILE A 57 4.92 -0.56 3.25
N VAL A 58 4.44 0.42 4.02
CA VAL A 58 3.49 1.42 3.53
C VAL A 58 4.19 2.77 3.49
N GLY A 59 4.20 3.40 2.32
CA GLY A 59 4.79 4.72 2.10
C GLY A 59 3.84 5.63 1.34
N GLY A 60 4.06 6.94 1.41
CA GLY A 60 3.31 7.94 0.66
C GLY A 60 4.17 8.62 -0.40
N SER A 61 3.55 9.02 -1.51
CA SER A 61 4.18 9.89 -2.50
C SER A 61 3.18 10.91 -3.04
N CYS A 62 3.51 12.20 -2.92
CA CYS A 62 2.67 13.29 -3.39
C CYS A 62 3.01 13.72 -4.83
N ILE A 63 4.29 13.62 -5.21
CA ILE A 63 4.81 14.09 -6.50
C ILE A 63 5.91 13.16 -7.00
N GLY A 64 6.03 13.06 -8.33
CA GLY A 64 7.17 12.38 -8.96
C GLY A 64 8.43 13.25 -8.89
N GLY A 65 9.57 12.64 -8.55
CA GLY A 65 10.86 13.32 -8.64
C GLY A 65 11.30 13.51 -10.09
N MET A 66 11.85 14.68 -10.44
CA MET A 66 12.61 14.89 -11.67
C MET A 66 14.10 14.70 -11.42
N LYS A 67 14.83 14.26 -12.44
CA LYS A 67 16.30 14.22 -12.41
C LYS A 67 16.81 15.65 -12.20
N LYS A 68 17.43 15.92 -11.05
CA LYS A 68 18.19 17.15 -10.84
C LYS A 68 19.46 17.06 -11.69
N THR A 69 19.55 17.88 -12.72
CA THR A 69 20.78 18.14 -13.50
C THR A 69 21.62 19.21 -12.82
#